data_AF-A0A7J7N285-F1
#
_entry.id   AF-A0A7J7N285-F1
#
_cell.length_a   1.000
_cell.length_b   1.000
_cell.length_c   1.000
_cell.angle_alpha   90.00
_cell.angle_beta   90.00
_cell.angle_gamma   90.00
#
_symmetry.space_group_name_H-M   'P 1'
#
loop_
_entity.id
_entity.type
_entity.pdbx_description
1 polymer ?
#
loop_
_entity_poly.entity_id
_entity_poly.type
_entity_poly.pdbx_seq_one_letter_code
_entity_poly.pdbx_strand_id
1 'polypeptide(L)'
;MAGPLAMVQVSIPNAFEASVLTPRLANGLLRSLLLVATLPFITSSSELKMDGGKHEADTQSKVVCQICNFEGHIVSKCPSVYIKCKKATCNGIMKLMISLTKNNYERKFLKCQHSICGSFQWLSDVINQGSE
;
A
#
# COMPACT_ATOMS: atom_id res chain seq x y z
N MET A 1 -43.25 -21.54 -27.09
CA MET A 1 -42.85 -20.12 -27.08
C MET A 1 -42.64 -19.71 -25.64
N ALA A 2 -41.40 -19.63 -25.18
CA ALA A 2 -41.04 -19.20 -23.83
C ALA A 2 -40.24 -17.90 -23.97
N GLY A 3 -40.77 -16.82 -23.40
CA GLY A 3 -40.21 -15.47 -23.50
C GLY A 3 -38.91 -15.29 -22.70
N PRO A 4 -38.15 -14.22 -22.96
CA PRO A 4 -36.84 -14.01 -22.37
C PRO A 4 -36.93 -13.63 -20.88
N LEU A 5 -36.09 -14.27 -20.06
CA LEU A 5 -35.85 -13.89 -18.67
C LEU A 5 -35.12 -12.55 -18.63
N ALA A 6 -35.80 -11.53 -18.11
CA ALA A 6 -35.25 -10.20 -17.90
C ALA A 6 -34.14 -10.23 -16.83
N MET A 7 -32.97 -9.72 -17.21
CA MET A 7 -31.85 -9.46 -16.31
C MET A 7 -32.18 -8.26 -15.42
N VAL A 8 -32.38 -8.48 -14.11
CA VAL A 8 -32.49 -7.40 -13.13
C VAL A 8 -31.07 -6.94 -12.79
N GLN A 9 -30.64 -5.82 -13.39
CA GLN A 9 -29.45 -5.09 -12.96
C GLN A 9 -29.73 -4.42 -11.62
N VAL A 10 -29.14 -4.95 -10.54
CA VAL A 10 -29.06 -4.25 -9.26
C VAL A 10 -27.88 -3.27 -9.34
N SER A 11 -28.19 -2.01 -9.65
CA SER A 11 -27.26 -0.91 -9.51
C SER A 11 -27.09 -0.61 -8.02
N ILE A 12 -25.92 -0.93 -7.46
CA ILE A 12 -25.53 -0.46 -6.12
C ILE A 12 -25.06 0.99 -6.26
N PRO A 13 -25.68 1.98 -5.60
CA PRO A 13 -25.21 3.35 -5.63
C PRO A 13 -23.88 3.48 -4.87
N ASN A 14 -22.90 4.11 -5.52
CA ASN A 14 -21.68 4.63 -4.90
C ASN A 14 -22.07 5.67 -3.84
N ALA A 15 -21.99 5.32 -2.56
CA ALA A 15 -22.01 6.28 -1.47
C ALA A 15 -20.58 6.80 -1.28
N PHE A 16 -20.22 7.85 -2.02
CA PHE A 16 -19.09 8.71 -1.67
C PHE A 16 -19.52 10.16 -1.91
N GLU A 17 -20.25 10.69 -0.94
CA GLU A 17 -20.64 12.09 -0.86
C GLU A 17 -20.34 12.61 0.55
N ALA A 18 -19.84 13.84 0.57
CA ALA A 18 -19.78 14.78 1.69
C ALA A 18 -18.82 14.50 2.85
N SER A 19 -17.68 15.20 2.82
CA SER A 19 -17.28 16.08 3.93
C SER A 19 -16.31 17.15 3.42
N VAL A 20 -16.86 18.18 2.77
CA VAL A 20 -16.22 19.49 2.62
C VAL A 20 -16.44 20.23 3.94
N LEU A 21 -15.39 20.35 4.75
CA LEU A 21 -15.37 21.28 5.88
C LEU A 21 -14.52 22.49 5.50
N THR A 22 -15.23 23.59 5.27
CA THR A 22 -14.71 24.95 5.13
C THR A 22 -14.09 25.46 6.45
N PRO A 23 -12.91 26.08 6.45
CA PRO A 23 -12.52 26.98 7.52
C PRO A 23 -12.97 28.41 7.21
N ARG A 24 -13.78 28.98 8.10
CA ARG A 24 -14.14 30.40 8.12
C ARG A 24 -12.95 31.26 8.52
N LEU A 25 -12.80 32.37 7.81
CA LEU A 25 -11.92 33.50 8.10
C LEU A 25 -12.05 33.98 9.55
N ALA A 26 -10.90 34.23 10.18
CA ALA A 26 -10.73 35.29 11.16
C ALA A 26 -9.47 36.09 10.79
N ASN A 27 -9.70 37.32 10.31
CA ASN A 27 -8.65 38.31 10.08
C ASN A 27 -8.16 38.88 11.43
N GLY A 28 -6.85 39.06 11.57
CA GLY A 28 -6.23 39.62 12.77
C GLY A 28 -4.77 40.01 12.57
N LEU A 29 -4.58 41.10 11.83
CA LEU A 29 -3.56 42.16 11.97
C LEU A 29 -2.18 41.85 12.61
N LEU A 30 -1.13 42.11 11.80
CA LEU A 30 0.17 42.72 12.14
C LEU A 30 1.00 42.14 13.31
N ARG A 31 2.17 41.58 12.98
CA ARG A 31 3.46 42.27 13.13
C ARG A 31 4.62 41.41 12.63
N SER A 32 5.43 42.03 11.78
CA SER A 32 6.78 41.64 11.40
C SER A 32 7.61 41.24 12.62
N LEU A 33 8.45 40.22 12.49
CA LEU A 33 9.85 40.29 12.86
C LEU A 33 10.60 39.10 12.23
N LEU A 34 11.47 39.41 11.25
CA LEU A 34 12.55 38.52 10.85
C LEU A 34 13.42 38.23 12.07
N LEU A 35 13.56 36.96 12.44
CA LEU A 35 14.70 36.49 13.22
C LEU A 35 15.31 35.31 12.46
N VAL A 36 16.27 35.65 11.60
CA VAL A 36 17.26 34.72 11.06
C VAL A 36 18.17 34.37 12.23
N ALA A 37 17.88 33.25 12.90
CA ALA A 37 18.77 32.66 13.89
C ALA A 37 19.68 31.65 13.19
N THR A 38 20.80 32.13 12.69
CA THR A 38 21.99 31.32 12.41
C THR A 38 22.67 30.98 13.72
N LEU A 39 22.67 29.71 14.14
CA LEU A 39 23.59 29.20 15.14
C LEU A 39 24.01 27.75 14.80
N PRO A 40 25.21 27.32 15.26
CA PRO A 40 26.25 26.77 14.42
C PRO A 40 26.27 25.24 14.35
N PHE A 41 26.93 24.76 13.29
CA PHE A 41 27.56 23.44 13.20
C PHE A 41 28.31 23.12 14.51
N ILE A 42 27.81 22.15 15.27
CA ILE A 42 28.62 21.48 16.29
C ILE A 42 29.04 20.14 15.71
N THR A 43 30.27 20.09 15.20
CA THR A 43 30.98 18.83 14.97
C THR A 43 31.49 18.35 16.33
N SER A 44 30.77 17.45 16.98
CA SER A 44 31.30 16.76 18.16
C SER A 44 32.00 15.48 17.71
N SER A 45 33.31 15.56 17.54
CA SER A 45 34.19 14.39 17.44
C SER A 45 34.26 13.74 18.83
N SER A 46 33.79 12.51 18.93
CA SER A 46 34.11 11.62 20.05
C SER A 46 34.67 10.34 19.46
N GLU A 47 35.99 10.16 19.54
CA GLU A 47 36.66 8.91 19.19
C GLU A 47 36.33 7.83 20.23
N LEU A 48 35.22 7.13 19.96
CA LEU A 48 34.85 5.80 20.46
C LEU A 48 35.84 4.70 20.04
N LYS A 49 37.05 4.63 20.61
CA LYS A 49 37.90 3.44 20.49
C LYS A 49 37.39 2.36 21.44
N MET A 50 36.62 1.40 20.92
CA MET A 50 36.20 0.21 21.65
C MET A 50 36.86 -1.04 21.07
N ASP A 51 37.69 -1.64 21.92
CA ASP A 51 38.32 -2.94 21.75
C ASP A 51 37.29 -4.08 21.78
N GLY A 52 37.47 -5.04 20.85
CA GLY A 52 37.25 -6.47 21.05
C GLY A 52 35.99 -6.93 21.77
N GLY A 53 34.93 -7.18 21.01
CA GLY A 53 33.77 -7.95 21.47
C GLY A 53 33.16 -8.76 20.33
N LYS A 54 33.72 -9.95 20.06
CA LYS A 54 33.16 -10.91 19.10
C LYS A 54 31.97 -11.63 19.72
N HIS A 55 30.79 -11.04 19.59
CA HIS A 55 29.51 -11.74 19.72
C HIS A 55 28.75 -11.59 18.40
N GLU A 56 29.13 -12.40 17.41
CA GLU A 56 28.30 -12.64 16.23
C GLU A 56 27.14 -13.57 16.64
N ALA A 57 26.14 -12.99 17.31
CA ALA A 57 24.79 -13.48 17.19
C ALA A 57 24.22 -12.81 15.94
N ASP A 58 24.33 -13.48 14.79
CA ASP A 58 23.67 -13.09 13.54
C ASP A 58 22.16 -13.12 13.76
N THR A 59 21.65 -12.04 14.34
CA THR A 59 20.24 -11.76 14.43
C THR A 59 19.89 -11.23 13.06
N GLN A 60 19.83 -12.12 12.07
CA GLN A 60 19.50 -11.78 10.70
C GLN A 60 18.04 -11.31 10.68
N SER A 61 17.84 -10.01 10.92
CA SER A 61 16.54 -9.38 10.89
C SER A 61 15.94 -9.61 9.51
N LYS A 62 14.91 -10.45 9.45
CA LYS A 62 14.32 -10.85 8.18
C LYS A 62 13.61 -9.65 7.57
N VAL A 63 14.00 -9.29 6.35
CA VAL A 63 13.38 -8.17 5.63
C VAL A 63 11.96 -8.59 5.22
N VAL A 64 10.95 -7.99 5.85
CA VAL A 64 9.53 -8.16 5.52
C VAL A 64 9.08 -7.01 4.61
N CYS A 65 8.47 -7.34 3.48
CA CYS A 65 7.90 -6.35 2.57
C CYS A 65 6.64 -5.71 3.16
N GLN A 66 6.59 -4.38 3.23
CA GLN A 66 5.47 -3.63 3.79
C GLN A 66 4.20 -3.65 2.92
N ILE A 67 4.29 -4.04 1.64
CA ILE A 67 3.14 -4.10 0.74
C ILE A 67 2.46 -5.46 0.79
N CYS A 68 3.23 -6.53 0.58
CA CYS A 68 2.67 -7.88 0.50
C CYS A 68 2.73 -8.63 1.86
N ASN A 69 3.55 -8.19 2.82
CA ASN A 69 3.86 -8.86 4.09
C ASN A 69 4.58 -10.21 3.95
N PHE A 70 5.30 -10.40 2.85
CA PHE A 70 6.19 -11.55 2.65
C PHE A 70 7.64 -11.14 2.79
N GLU A 71 8.47 -12.11 3.16
CA GLU A 71 9.88 -11.91 3.40
C GLU A 71 10.71 -12.08 2.14
N GLY A 72 11.99 -11.67 2.20
CA GLY A 72 12.95 -11.87 1.11
C GLY A 72 12.97 -10.75 0.08
N HIS A 73 12.18 -9.68 0.26
CA HIS A 73 12.25 -8.50 -0.59
C HIS A 73 11.80 -7.22 0.11
N ILE A 74 12.30 -6.08 -0.38
CA ILE A 74 11.84 -4.75 -0.02
C ILE A 74 10.69 -4.30 -0.94
N VAL A 75 9.96 -3.26 -0.53
CA VAL A 75 8.81 -2.70 -1.25
C VAL A 75 9.09 -2.40 -2.71
N SER A 76 10.25 -1.82 -3.03
CA SER A 76 10.63 -1.47 -4.41
C SER A 76 10.88 -2.67 -5.31
N LYS A 77 11.08 -3.87 -4.74
CA LYS A 77 11.23 -5.14 -5.45
C LYS A 77 10.04 -6.07 -5.26
N CYS A 78 8.92 -5.57 -4.75
CA CYS A 78 7.75 -6.41 -4.50
C CYS A 78 7.11 -6.86 -5.83
N PRO A 79 7.06 -8.17 -6.11
CA PRO A 79 6.54 -8.69 -7.37
C PRO A 79 5.03 -8.41 -7.52
N SER A 80 4.34 -8.12 -6.41
CA SER A 80 2.88 -7.96 -6.38
C SER A 80 2.36 -6.55 -6.63
N VAL A 81 3.22 -5.53 -6.80
CA VAL A 81 2.79 -4.13 -6.89
C VAL A 81 2.28 -3.75 -8.29
N TYR A 82 2.74 -4.44 -9.34
CA TYR A 82 2.44 -4.09 -10.74
C TYR A 82 2.21 -5.32 -11.62
N ILE A 83 1.39 -6.25 -11.15
CA ILE A 83 1.05 -7.45 -11.92
C ILE A 83 0.08 -7.09 -13.04
N LYS A 84 0.39 -7.49 -14.28
CA LYS A 84 -0.55 -7.39 -15.42
C LYS A 84 -1.77 -8.28 -15.17
N CYS A 85 -2.93 -7.88 -15.68
CA CYS A 85 -4.12 -8.72 -15.60
C CYS A 85 -3.87 -10.07 -16.28
N LYS A 86 -4.28 -11.16 -15.62
CA LYS A 86 -4.12 -12.52 -16.13
C LYS A 86 -4.94 -12.80 -17.38
N LYS A 87 -6.02 -12.03 -17.62
CA LYS A 87 -6.83 -12.17 -18.83
C LYS A 87 -6.09 -11.58 -20.03
N ALA A 88 -5.79 -12.41 -21.03
CA ALA A 88 -5.07 -12.01 -22.23
C ALA A 88 -5.73 -10.86 -23.02
N THR A 89 -7.05 -10.74 -22.95
CA THR A 89 -7.82 -9.66 -23.60
C THR A 89 -7.89 -8.37 -22.78
N CYS A 90 -7.27 -8.33 -21.60
CA CYS A 90 -7.36 -7.20 -20.67
C CYS A 90 -5.97 -6.60 -20.42
N ASN A 91 -5.77 -5.36 -20.87
CA ASN A 91 -4.55 -4.59 -20.63
C ASN A 91 -4.52 -3.88 -19.26
N GLY A 92 -5.39 -4.29 -18.33
CA GLY A 92 -5.43 -3.71 -16.98
C GLY A 92 -4.31 -4.22 -16.08
N ILE A 93 -4.08 -3.52 -14.97
CA ILE A 93 -3.23 -3.99 -13.87
C ILE A 93 -4.08 -4.62 -12.76
N MET A 94 -3.48 -5.54 -12.01
CA MET A 94 -4.04 -6.12 -10.80
C MET A 94 -3.64 -5.25 -9.60
N LYS A 95 -4.63 -4.71 -8.88
CA LYS A 95 -4.45 -3.94 -7.66
C LYS A 95 -4.45 -4.85 -6.44
N LEU A 96 -3.52 -4.63 -5.52
CA LEU A 96 -3.52 -5.29 -4.22
C LEU A 96 -4.57 -4.66 -3.30
N MET A 97 -5.37 -5.51 -2.67
CA MET A 97 -6.48 -5.13 -1.79
C MET A 97 -6.50 -6.02 -0.54
N ILE A 98 -7.16 -5.54 0.51
CA ILE A 98 -7.41 -6.27 1.75
C ILE A 98 -8.91 -6.58 1.84
N SER A 99 -9.27 -7.84 2.09
CA SER A 99 -10.66 -8.25 2.25
C SER A 99 -11.18 -7.86 3.63
N LEU A 100 -12.37 -7.27 3.66
CA LEU A 100 -13.11 -6.94 4.87
C LEU A 100 -14.31 -7.88 5.08
N THR A 101 -14.38 -8.98 4.31
CA THR A 101 -15.49 -9.94 4.42
C THR A 101 -15.31 -10.83 5.65
N LYS A 102 -16.41 -11.18 6.32
CA LYS A 102 -16.40 -11.99 7.56
C LYS A 102 -15.61 -13.31 7.42
N ASN A 103 -15.71 -13.97 6.26
CA ASN A 103 -15.09 -15.27 6.03
C ASN A 103 -13.63 -15.19 5.57
N ASN A 104 -13.16 -14.01 5.14
CA ASN A 104 -11.80 -13.80 4.65
C ASN A 104 -11.27 -12.46 5.16
N TYR A 105 -11.47 -12.17 6.45
CA TYR A 105 -11.07 -10.90 7.04
C TYR A 105 -9.55 -10.74 6.96
N GLU A 106 -9.10 -9.55 6.58
CA GLU A 106 -7.70 -9.16 6.39
C GLU A 106 -6.89 -9.96 5.36
N ARG A 107 -7.50 -10.95 4.67
CA ARG A 107 -6.82 -11.66 3.58
C ARG A 107 -6.59 -10.72 2.41
N LYS A 108 -5.36 -10.73 1.91
CA LYS A 108 -4.94 -9.94 0.76
C LYS A 108 -5.27 -10.63 -0.56
N PHE A 109 -5.75 -9.86 -1.51
CA PHE A 109 -6.08 -10.35 -2.84
C PHE A 109 -5.73 -9.31 -3.91
N LEU A 110 -5.61 -9.79 -5.13
CA LEU A 110 -5.34 -9.00 -6.32
C LEU A 110 -6.62 -8.95 -7.15
N LYS A 111 -7.03 -7.75 -7.58
CA LYS A 111 -8.20 -7.55 -8.44
C LYS A 111 -7.84 -6.63 -9.60
N CYS A 112 -8.29 -6.97 -10.82
CA CYS A 112 -8.06 -6.08 -11.96
C CYS A 112 -8.72 -4.73 -11.73
N GLN A 113 -8.03 -3.65 -12.12
CA GLN A 113 -8.54 -2.29 -12.04
C GLN A 113 -9.82 -2.04 -12.86
N HIS A 114 -10.01 -2.80 -13.95
CA HIS A 114 -11.20 -2.70 -14.79
C HIS A 114 -12.33 -3.51 -14.15
N SER A 115 -13.40 -2.83 -13.72
CA SER A 115 -14.55 -3.46 -13.05
C SER A 115 -15.19 -4.57 -13.89
N ILE A 116 -15.32 -4.36 -15.21
CA ILE A 116 -15.88 -5.33 -16.17
C ILE A 116 -15.02 -6.58 -16.37
N CYS A 117 -13.72 -6.52 -16.03
CA CYS A 117 -12.81 -7.65 -16.21
C CYS A 117 -13.12 -8.77 -15.20
N GLY A 118 -13.37 -8.41 -13.93
CA GLY A 118 -13.65 -9.38 -12.88
C GLY A 118 -12.49 -10.33 -12.52
N SER A 119 -11.28 -10.14 -13.07
CA SER A 119 -10.12 -10.95 -12.71
C SER A 119 -9.76 -10.76 -11.24
N PHE A 120 -9.59 -11.87 -10.54
CA PHE A 120 -9.35 -11.96 -9.10
C PHE A 120 -8.37 -13.11 -8.81
N GLN A 121 -7.49 -12.92 -7.83
CA GLN A 121 -6.62 -13.98 -7.31
C GLN A 121 -6.22 -13.67 -5.86
N TRP A 122 -6.07 -14.68 -5.00
CA TRP A 122 -5.50 -14.47 -3.67
C TRP A 122 -4.00 -14.18 -3.76
N LEU A 123 -3.51 -13.28 -2.91
CA LEU A 123 -2.09 -12.91 -2.93
C LEU A 123 -1.18 -14.11 -2.59
N SER A 124 -1.62 -14.96 -1.65
CA SER A 124 -0.91 -16.20 -1.28
C SER A 124 -0.64 -17.09 -2.48
N ASP A 125 -1.62 -17.23 -3.36
CA ASP A 125 -1.56 -18.17 -4.49
C ASP A 125 -0.55 -17.70 -5.54
N VAL A 126 -0.43 -16.38 -5.73
CA VAL A 126 0.57 -15.79 -6.64
C VAL A 126 1.98 -16.02 -6.15
N ILE A 127 2.19 -15.93 -4.84
CA ILE A 127 3.52 -16.03 -4.25
C ILE A 127 3.98 -17.49 -4.24
N ASN A 128 3.07 -18.40 -3.93
CA ASN A 128 3.35 -19.84 -4.00
C ASN A 128 3.62 -20.34 -5.43
N GLN A 129 3.15 -19.62 -6.46
CA GLN A 129 3.43 -19.93 -7.87
C GLN A 129 4.80 -19.39 -8.36
N GLY A 130 5.44 -18.50 -7.60
CA GLY A 130 6.72 -17.88 -7.98
C GLY A 130 7.96 -18.59 -7.41
N SER A 131 7.79 -19.72 -6.73
CA SER A 131 8.85 -20.49 -6.06
C SER A 131 9.19 -21.83 -6.74
N GLU A 132 8.79 -22.02 -8.00
CA GLU A 132 9.18 -23.16 -8.86
C GLU A 132 10.27 -22.75 -9.87
#